data_AF-A0A348USE8-F1
#
_entry.id   AF-A0A348USE8-F1
#
_cell.length_a   1.000
_cell.length_b   1.000
_cell.length_c   1.000
_cell.angle_alpha   90.00
_cell.angle_beta   90.00
_cell.angle_gamma   90.00
#
_symmetry.space_group_name_H-M   'P 1'
#
loop_
_entity.id
_entity.type
_entity.pdbx_description
1 polymer ?
#
loop_
_entity_poly.entity_id
_entity_poly.type
_entity_poly.pdbx_seq_one_letter_code
_entity_poly.pdbx_strand_id
1 'polypeptide(L)'
;AKEAGLANILVTNGFMSPKLLQASAAVIDVANVDLKSFSDGFYTRYCNGRLEPVKQTLKTMVDLGIMVEVTTLLIPGLNDDPNELRQMASFIAGELGPSTPWHLSRFHPAFQLTQTGPTPVETLEKACDIGLSAGLFHVYTGNVPGARENTCCSTCGRTVVKRFGYSVENFLTQTNKCPGCGSPLFGIY
;
A
#
# COMPACT_ATOMS: atom_id res chain seq x y z
N ALA A 1 -8.93 15.92 -16.54
CA ALA A 1 -8.52 14.50 -16.52
C ALA A 1 -9.69 13.57 -16.81
N LYS A 2 -10.73 13.51 -15.96
CA LYS A 2 -11.92 12.67 -16.22
C LYS A 2 -12.64 12.96 -17.55
N GLU A 3 -12.83 14.24 -17.88
CA GLU A 3 -13.41 14.65 -19.18
C GLU A 3 -12.57 14.17 -20.39
N ALA A 4 -11.27 13.91 -20.18
CA ALA A 4 -10.36 13.38 -21.18
C ALA A 4 -10.17 11.85 -21.08
N GLY A 5 -10.97 11.14 -20.27
CA GLY A 5 -10.89 9.69 -20.08
C GLY A 5 -9.68 9.20 -19.27
N LEU A 6 -9.00 10.10 -18.53
CA LEU A 6 -7.83 9.76 -17.71
C LEU A 6 -8.24 9.48 -16.25
N ALA A 7 -7.61 8.47 -15.66
CA ALA A 7 -7.74 8.16 -14.25
C ALA A 7 -6.96 9.16 -13.37
N ASN A 8 -7.51 9.46 -12.19
CA ASN A 8 -6.92 10.34 -11.20
C ASN A 8 -6.42 9.56 -9.99
N ILE A 9 -5.13 9.70 -9.72
CA ILE A 9 -4.47 9.07 -8.56
C ILE A 9 -4.17 10.14 -7.51
N LEU A 10 -4.61 9.90 -6.28
CA LEU A 10 -4.28 10.70 -5.12
C LEU A 10 -3.17 10.00 -4.30
N VAL A 11 -2.04 10.67 -4.11
CA VAL A 11 -1.03 10.24 -3.12
C VAL A 11 -1.16 11.12 -1.89
N THR A 12 -1.36 10.54 -0.71
CA THR A 12 -1.73 11.30 0.48
C THR A 12 -1.26 10.65 1.78
N ASN A 13 -1.15 11.45 2.85
CA ASN A 13 -0.93 10.95 4.21
C ASN A 13 -2.21 10.45 4.90
N GLY A 14 -3.36 10.55 4.23
CA GLY A 14 -4.65 10.10 4.75
C GLY A 14 -5.23 10.93 5.89
N PHE A 15 -4.60 12.05 6.28
CA PHE A 15 -5.08 12.90 7.37
C PHE A 15 -5.96 14.03 6.82
N MET A 16 -7.21 13.70 6.48
CA MET A 16 -8.16 14.64 5.86
C MET A 16 -9.52 14.65 6.56
N SER A 17 -10.21 15.79 6.49
CA SER A 17 -11.56 15.88 7.04
C SER A 17 -12.55 15.02 6.23
N PRO A 18 -13.57 14.40 6.86
CA PRO A 18 -14.59 13.64 6.16
C PRO A 18 -15.32 14.45 5.09
N LYS A 19 -15.57 15.74 5.35
CA LYS A 19 -16.22 16.66 4.40
C LYS A 19 -15.42 16.84 3.12
N LEU A 20 -14.09 16.98 3.24
CA LEU A 20 -13.21 17.10 2.08
C LEU A 20 -13.21 15.80 1.27
N LEU A 21 -13.05 14.65 1.94
CA LEU A 21 -13.04 13.36 1.28
C LEU A 21 -14.33 13.09 0.50
N GLN A 22 -15.48 13.38 1.08
CA GLN A 22 -16.77 13.24 0.38
C GLN A 22 -16.86 14.15 -0.83
N ALA A 23 -16.41 15.40 -0.71
CA ALA A 23 -16.44 16.37 -1.81
C ALA A 23 -15.48 16.00 -2.96
N SER A 24 -14.38 15.31 -2.66
CA SER A 24 -13.37 14.91 -3.66
C SER A 24 -13.56 13.49 -4.21
N ALA A 25 -14.38 12.65 -3.59
CA ALA A 25 -14.51 11.24 -3.97
C ALA A 25 -14.91 11.05 -5.43
N ALA A 26 -15.79 11.89 -5.98
CA ALA A 26 -16.22 11.81 -7.36
C ALA A 26 -15.08 11.98 -8.39
N VAL A 27 -13.96 12.58 -7.99
CA VAL A 27 -12.82 12.85 -8.89
C VAL A 27 -11.58 12.01 -8.60
N ILE A 28 -11.61 11.13 -7.60
CA ILE A 28 -10.48 10.27 -7.24
C ILE A 28 -10.84 8.84 -7.66
N ASP A 29 -10.00 8.22 -8.50
CA ASP A 29 -10.21 6.84 -8.93
C ASP A 29 -9.36 5.88 -8.09
N VAL A 30 -8.13 6.28 -7.75
CA VAL A 30 -7.21 5.52 -6.91
C VAL A 30 -6.58 6.43 -5.85
N ALA A 31 -6.39 5.92 -4.64
CA ALA A 31 -5.65 6.58 -3.57
C ALA A 31 -4.53 5.68 -3.06
N ASN A 32 -3.28 6.16 -3.13
CA ASN A 32 -2.17 5.60 -2.38
C ASN A 32 -2.01 6.38 -1.08
N VAL A 33 -2.26 5.71 0.05
CA VAL A 33 -2.34 6.35 1.36
C VAL A 33 -1.21 5.87 2.26
N ASP A 34 -0.46 6.80 2.83
CA ASP A 34 0.59 6.47 3.78
C ASP A 34 0.01 6.09 5.16
N LEU A 35 -0.02 4.80 5.49
CA LEU A 35 -0.23 4.33 6.85
C LEU A 35 1.15 4.16 7.50
N LYS A 36 1.64 5.24 8.11
CA LYS A 36 3.04 5.38 8.53
C LYS A 36 3.43 4.50 9.72
N SER A 37 2.48 4.12 10.56
CA SER A 37 2.66 3.28 11.74
C SER A 37 1.27 2.80 12.20
N PHE A 38 1.22 1.79 13.05
CA PHE A 38 0.01 1.37 13.76
C PHE A 38 0.06 1.74 15.26
N SER A 39 0.85 2.77 15.59
CA SER A 39 0.99 3.35 16.92
C SER A 39 0.60 4.83 16.91
N ASP A 40 -0.36 5.23 17.75
CA ASP A 40 -0.73 6.64 17.90
C ASP A 40 0.42 7.50 18.48
N GLY A 41 1.31 6.87 19.26
CA GLY A 41 2.54 7.50 19.74
C GLY A 41 3.50 7.90 18.62
N PHE A 42 3.58 7.10 17.55
CA PHE A 42 4.38 7.45 16.37
C PHE A 42 3.81 8.69 15.69
N TYR A 43 2.49 8.74 15.47
CA TYR A 43 1.85 9.88 14.80
C TYR A 43 1.97 11.18 15.59
N THR A 44 1.77 11.12 16.91
CA THR A 44 1.89 12.30 17.77
C THR A 44 3.32 12.81 17.82
N ARG A 45 4.32 11.92 17.84
CA ARG A 45 5.73 12.28 17.94
C ARG A 45 6.35 12.73 16.61
N TYR A 46 6.06 12.04 15.51
CA TYR A 46 6.77 12.22 14.24
C TYR A 46 5.91 12.85 13.14
N CYS A 47 4.58 12.81 13.24
CA CYS A 47 3.70 13.27 12.18
C CYS A 47 2.83 14.48 12.56
N ASN A 48 2.84 14.89 13.84
CA ASN A 48 1.90 15.88 14.38
C ASN A 48 0.44 15.53 14.05
N GLY A 49 0.11 14.23 14.09
CA GLY A 49 -1.18 13.70 13.70
C GLY A 49 -1.67 12.63 14.66
N ARG A 50 -2.70 11.88 14.25
CA ARG A 50 -3.29 10.76 14.99
C ARG A 50 -3.54 9.59 14.05
N LEU A 51 -3.41 8.36 14.55
CA LEU A 51 -3.63 7.14 13.76
C LEU A 51 -5.10 6.99 13.34
N GLU A 52 -6.03 7.19 14.27
CA GLU A 52 -7.43 6.83 14.05
C GLU A 52 -8.11 7.61 12.92
N PRO A 53 -7.87 8.92 12.73
CA PRO A 53 -8.36 9.62 11.55
C PRO A 53 -7.87 9.02 10.23
N VAL A 54 -6.63 8.56 10.14
CA VAL A 54 -6.08 7.93 8.92
C VAL A 54 -6.78 6.60 8.63
N LYS A 55 -6.99 5.77 9.67
CA LYS A 55 -7.77 4.53 9.55
C LYS A 55 -9.20 4.80 9.09
N GLN A 56 -9.86 5.82 9.64
CA GLN A 56 -11.21 6.18 9.22
C GLN A 56 -11.25 6.70 7.78
N THR A 57 -10.25 7.47 7.35
CA THR A 57 -10.12 7.92 5.96
C THR A 57 -9.97 6.74 5.01
N LEU A 58 -9.10 5.77 5.31
CA LEU A 58 -8.92 4.55 4.52
C LEU A 58 -10.23 3.79 4.33
N LYS A 59 -10.95 3.53 5.43
CA LYS A 59 -12.25 2.85 5.39
C LYS A 59 -13.26 3.62 4.54
N THR A 60 -13.35 4.93 4.77
CA THR A 60 -14.28 5.80 4.04
C THR A 60 -13.96 5.85 2.54
N MET A 61 -12.68 5.81 2.14
CA MET A 61 -12.29 5.74 0.73
C MET A 61 -12.79 4.46 0.07
N VAL A 62 -12.62 3.31 0.74
CA VAL A 62 -13.13 2.01 0.25
C VAL A 62 -14.66 2.04 0.16
N ASP A 63 -15.36 2.55 1.18
CA ASP A 63 -16.82 2.67 1.19
C ASP A 63 -17.35 3.56 0.05
N LEU A 64 -16.58 4.56 -0.36
CA LEU A 64 -16.90 5.46 -1.47
C LEU A 64 -16.51 4.88 -2.84
N GLY A 65 -16.00 3.65 -2.90
CA GLY A 65 -15.60 2.96 -4.14
C GLY A 65 -14.28 3.44 -4.72
N ILE A 66 -13.46 4.18 -3.96
CA ILE A 66 -12.11 4.57 -4.36
C ILE A 66 -11.21 3.34 -4.20
N MET A 67 -10.42 3.03 -5.23
CA MET A 67 -9.41 1.97 -5.11
C MET A 67 -8.30 2.44 -4.17
N VAL A 68 -8.06 1.70 -3.09
CA VAL A 68 -7.05 2.05 -2.10
C VAL A 68 -5.84 1.14 -2.23
N GLU A 69 -4.66 1.75 -2.19
CA GLU A 69 -3.38 1.11 -1.91
C GLU A 69 -2.78 1.74 -0.65
N VAL A 70 -2.11 0.94 0.18
CA VAL A 70 -1.48 1.42 1.41
C VAL A 70 0.02 1.41 1.25
N THR A 71 0.69 2.49 1.65
CA THR A 71 2.15 2.56 1.70
C THR A 71 2.63 2.75 3.14
N THR A 72 3.68 2.04 3.53
CA THR A 72 4.35 2.20 4.81
C THR A 72 5.85 2.29 4.56
N LEU A 73 6.44 3.45 4.89
CA LEU A 73 7.90 3.59 4.95
C LEU A 73 8.40 2.92 6.23
N LEU A 74 9.13 1.82 6.11
CA LEU A 74 9.54 1.02 7.26
C LEU A 74 10.87 1.54 7.82
N ILE A 75 10.86 2.11 9.03
CA ILE A 75 12.00 2.77 9.66
C ILE A 75 12.50 1.91 10.84
N PRO A 76 13.76 1.44 10.80
CA PRO A 76 14.30 0.58 11.85
C PRO A 76 14.20 1.18 13.26
N GLY A 77 13.66 0.39 14.18
CA GLY A 77 13.48 0.75 15.60
C GLY A 77 12.34 1.72 15.88
N LEU A 78 11.57 2.15 14.86
CA LEU A 78 10.46 3.10 15.06
C LEU A 78 9.09 2.50 14.75
N ASN A 79 8.95 1.75 13.65
CA ASN A 79 7.67 1.16 13.21
C ASN A 79 7.84 -0.24 12.58
N ASP A 80 8.97 -0.90 12.83
CA ASP A 80 9.31 -2.23 12.32
C ASP A 80 9.11 -3.36 13.34
N ASP A 81 8.39 -3.09 14.43
CA ASP A 81 7.99 -4.12 15.38
C ASP A 81 7.04 -5.14 14.70
N PRO A 82 7.33 -6.45 14.78
CA PRO A 82 6.49 -7.47 14.13
C PRO A 82 5.04 -7.51 14.64
N ASN A 83 4.76 -7.16 15.90
CA ASN A 83 3.39 -7.14 16.40
C ASN A 83 2.61 -5.93 15.89
N GLU A 84 3.26 -4.78 15.78
CA GLU A 84 2.68 -3.60 15.12
C GLU A 84 2.35 -3.90 13.65
N LEU A 85 3.29 -4.50 12.92
CA LEU A 85 3.09 -4.87 11.51
C LEU A 85 1.95 -5.89 11.32
N ARG A 86 1.81 -6.86 12.23
CA ARG A 86 0.67 -7.80 12.21
C ARG A 86 -0.65 -7.08 12.40
N GLN A 87 -0.75 -6.15 13.35
CA GLN A 87 -1.96 -5.38 13.57
C GLN A 87 -2.31 -4.52 12.35
N MET A 88 -1.30 -3.88 11.74
CA MET A 88 -1.48 -3.12 10.51
C MET A 88 -1.98 -4.01 9.36
N ALA A 89 -1.32 -5.14 9.12
CA ALA A 89 -1.69 -6.09 8.08
C ALA A 89 -3.10 -6.64 8.27
N SER A 90 -3.47 -7.02 9.51
CA SER A 90 -4.82 -7.48 9.84
C SER A 90 -5.86 -6.40 9.62
N PHE A 91 -5.56 -5.13 9.94
CA PHE A 91 -6.44 -4.02 9.63
C PHE A 91 -6.64 -3.86 8.12
N ILE A 92 -5.58 -3.87 7.32
CA ILE A 92 -5.67 -3.72 5.86
C ILE A 92 -6.50 -4.88 5.29
N ALA A 93 -6.16 -6.13 5.61
CA ALA A 93 -6.85 -7.30 5.08
C ALA A 93 -8.32 -7.39 5.53
N GLY A 94 -8.60 -7.05 6.79
CA GLY A 94 -9.94 -7.19 7.38
C GLY A 94 -10.88 -6.03 7.10
N GLU A 95 -10.39 -4.79 7.17
CA GLU A 95 -11.24 -3.59 7.06
C GLU A 95 -11.23 -2.98 5.65
N LEU A 96 -10.14 -3.16 4.87
CA LEU A 96 -10.04 -2.65 3.49
C LEU A 96 -10.21 -3.75 2.44
N GLY A 97 -9.89 -4.99 2.83
CA GLY A 97 -10.08 -6.20 2.04
C GLY A 97 -8.74 -6.85 1.62
N PRO A 98 -8.73 -8.16 1.37
CA PRO A 98 -7.50 -8.91 1.06
C PRO A 98 -6.88 -8.51 -0.29
N SER A 99 -7.65 -7.87 -1.18
CA SER A 99 -7.16 -7.36 -2.46
C SER A 99 -6.42 -6.03 -2.37
N THR A 100 -6.50 -5.32 -1.24
CA THR A 100 -5.82 -4.02 -1.04
C THR A 100 -4.30 -4.21 -1.05
N PRO A 101 -3.58 -3.62 -2.02
CA PRO A 101 -2.13 -3.67 -2.05
C PRO A 101 -1.50 -3.00 -0.84
N TRP A 102 -0.48 -3.65 -0.26
CA TRP A 102 0.36 -3.03 0.77
C TRP A 102 1.81 -2.91 0.28
N HIS A 103 2.33 -1.68 0.27
CA HIS A 103 3.66 -1.33 -0.20
C HIS A 103 4.54 -1.00 1.00
N LEU A 104 5.57 -1.80 1.21
CA LEU A 104 6.60 -1.62 2.24
C LEU A 104 7.82 -0.97 1.61
N SER A 105 7.97 0.33 1.81
CA SER A 105 9.07 1.10 1.25
C SER A 105 10.29 1.07 2.15
N ARG A 106 11.47 0.84 1.55
CA ARG A 106 12.75 0.93 2.26
C ARG A 106 13.05 2.37 2.67
N PHE A 107 13.36 2.56 3.94
CA PHE A 107 13.89 3.79 4.48
C PHE A 107 15.37 3.96 4.14
N HIS A 108 15.75 5.20 3.86
CA HIS A 108 17.13 5.64 3.70
C HIS A 108 17.37 6.86 4.61
N PRO A 109 18.45 6.88 5.41
CA PRO A 109 18.74 7.99 6.29
C PRO A 109 18.90 9.30 5.50
N ALA A 110 18.07 10.27 5.83
CA ALA A 110 18.03 11.56 5.17
C ALA A 110 17.33 12.60 6.06
N PHE A 111 17.53 13.88 5.72
CA PHE A 111 16.91 15.02 6.39
C PHE A 111 17.09 14.99 7.92
N GLN A 112 16.03 14.80 8.70
CA GLN A 112 16.06 14.82 10.17
C GLN A 112 16.40 13.47 10.81
N LEU A 113 16.29 12.36 10.06
CA LEU A 113 16.57 11.01 10.56
C LEU A 113 17.83 10.46 9.88
N THR A 114 18.99 10.90 10.38
CA THR A 114 20.31 10.50 9.86
C THR A 114 21.03 9.46 10.71
N GLN A 115 20.58 9.26 11.95
CA GLN A 115 21.22 8.35 12.91
C GLN A 115 20.72 6.90 12.79
N THR A 116 19.55 6.70 12.20
CA THR A 116 19.00 5.37 11.91
C THR A 116 19.51 4.91 10.55
N GLY A 117 20.07 3.70 10.47
CA GLY A 117 20.50 3.10 9.20
C GLY A 117 19.34 2.83 8.22
N PRO A 118 19.62 2.54 6.94
CA PRO A 118 18.57 2.14 6.01
C PRO A 118 17.91 0.83 6.45
N THR A 119 16.64 0.63 6.12
CA THR A 119 15.94 -0.64 6.46
C THR A 119 16.69 -1.82 5.84
N PRO A 120 17.04 -2.85 6.63
CA PRO A 120 17.55 -4.09 6.07
C PRO A 120 16.52 -4.71 5.12
N VAL A 121 16.97 -5.29 4.00
CA VAL A 121 16.08 -5.98 3.05
C VAL A 121 15.35 -7.14 3.73
N GLU A 122 16.05 -7.87 4.60
CA GLU A 122 15.46 -8.96 5.40
C GLU A 122 14.29 -8.47 6.28
N THR A 123 14.35 -7.27 6.84
CA THR A 123 13.25 -6.69 7.62
C THR A 123 12.02 -6.43 6.74
N LEU A 124 12.23 -5.95 5.50
CA LEU A 124 11.14 -5.77 4.52
C LEU A 124 10.53 -7.10 4.10
N GLU A 125 11.36 -8.13 3.84
CA GLU A 125 10.88 -9.46 3.48
C GLU A 125 10.03 -10.09 4.58
N LYS A 126 10.48 -10.00 5.84
CA LYS A 126 9.70 -10.46 7.00
C LYS A 126 8.37 -9.70 7.13
N ALA A 127 8.37 -8.39 6.89
CA ALA A 127 7.15 -7.59 6.88
C ALA A 127 6.19 -7.98 5.73
N CYS A 128 6.72 -8.31 4.55
CA CYS A 128 5.92 -8.87 3.46
C CYS A 128 5.29 -10.21 3.84
N ASP A 129 6.04 -11.10 4.46
CA ASP A 129 5.53 -12.40 4.91
C ASP A 129 4.45 -12.26 5.98
N ILE A 130 4.57 -11.27 6.87
CA ILE A 130 3.50 -10.89 7.82
C ILE A 130 2.23 -10.46 7.07
N GLY A 131 2.36 -9.59 6.07
CA GLY A 131 1.23 -9.10 5.28
C GLY A 131 0.51 -10.23 4.55
N LEU A 132 1.26 -11.12 3.89
CA LEU A 132 0.71 -12.30 3.20
C LEU A 132 0.03 -13.26 4.20
N SER A 133 0.66 -13.50 5.36
CA SER A 133 0.11 -14.36 6.41
C SER A 133 -1.18 -13.80 7.02
N ALA A 134 -1.39 -12.48 6.97
CA ALA A 134 -2.64 -11.84 7.38
C ALA A 134 -3.77 -11.97 6.34
N GLY A 135 -3.48 -12.54 5.16
CA GLY A 135 -4.45 -12.78 4.10
C GLY A 135 -4.42 -11.78 2.94
N LEU A 136 -3.46 -10.84 2.92
CA LEU A 136 -3.28 -9.95 1.78
C LEU A 136 -2.81 -10.74 0.56
N PHE A 137 -3.40 -10.45 -0.60
CA PHE A 137 -3.00 -11.08 -1.86
C PHE A 137 -1.67 -10.55 -2.38
N HIS A 138 -1.41 -9.26 -2.16
CA HIS A 138 -0.29 -8.55 -2.73
C HIS A 138 0.38 -7.65 -1.70
N VAL A 139 1.66 -7.95 -1.43
CA VAL A 139 2.52 -7.13 -0.59
C VAL A 139 3.81 -6.90 -1.33
N TYR A 140 4.18 -5.63 -1.50
CA TYR A 140 5.30 -5.22 -2.34
C TYR A 140 6.42 -4.59 -1.52
N THR A 141 7.65 -4.76 -1.97
CA THR A 141 8.79 -3.97 -1.46
C THR A 141 9.09 -2.81 -2.40
N GLY A 142 9.14 -1.59 -1.86
CA GLY A 142 9.56 -0.38 -2.57
C GLY A 142 11.03 -0.04 -2.30
N ASN A 143 11.65 0.72 -3.21
CA ASN A 143 13.05 1.18 -3.11
C ASN A 143 14.11 0.06 -3.01
N VAL A 144 13.75 -1.15 -3.46
CA VAL A 144 14.65 -2.30 -3.56
C VAL A 144 14.39 -3.01 -4.90
N PRO A 145 15.02 -2.55 -6.00
CA PRO A 145 14.87 -3.20 -7.30
C PRO A 145 15.29 -4.68 -7.22
N GLY A 146 14.52 -5.55 -7.87
CA GLY A 146 14.71 -6.99 -7.93
C GLY A 146 14.13 -7.79 -6.76
N ALA A 147 13.53 -7.15 -5.76
CA ALA A 147 12.91 -7.83 -4.62
C ALA A 147 11.45 -8.22 -4.93
N ARG A 148 10.49 -7.91 -4.06
CA ARG A 148 9.06 -8.27 -4.22
C ARG A 148 8.29 -7.16 -4.94
N GLU A 149 8.61 -6.91 -6.20
CA GLU A 149 7.94 -5.89 -7.03
C GLU A 149 7.01 -6.46 -8.13
N ASN A 150 7.07 -7.78 -8.37
CA ASN A 150 6.22 -8.47 -9.32
C ASN A 150 4.82 -8.69 -8.75
N THR A 151 3.79 -8.61 -9.60
CA THR A 151 2.44 -9.05 -9.26
C THR A 151 2.20 -10.47 -9.77
N CYS A 152 1.87 -11.38 -8.85
CA CYS A 152 1.44 -12.73 -9.16
C CYS A 152 -0.08 -12.85 -8.99
N CYS A 153 -0.75 -13.68 -9.78
CA CYS A 153 -2.17 -13.96 -9.62
C CYS A 153 -2.41 -14.65 -8.27
N SER A 154 -3.31 -14.12 -7.44
CA SER A 154 -3.65 -14.68 -6.13
C SER A 154 -4.29 -16.07 -6.20
N THR A 155 -4.87 -16.44 -7.34
CA THR A 155 -5.53 -17.75 -7.53
C THR A 155 -4.56 -18.85 -7.99
N CYS A 156 -3.69 -18.57 -8.98
CA CYS A 156 -2.86 -19.60 -9.61
C CYS A 156 -1.36 -19.37 -9.49
N GLY A 157 -0.93 -18.27 -8.85
CA GLY A 157 0.49 -17.95 -8.61
C GLY A 157 1.27 -17.47 -9.84
N ARG A 158 0.68 -17.47 -11.04
CA ARG A 158 1.35 -16.99 -12.26
C ARG A 158 1.72 -15.52 -12.13
N THR A 159 2.95 -15.15 -12.46
CA THR A 159 3.35 -13.74 -12.62
C THR A 159 2.55 -13.10 -13.75
N VAL A 160 1.80 -12.05 -13.43
CA VAL A 160 0.92 -11.32 -14.38
C VAL A 160 1.42 -9.91 -14.68
N VAL A 161 2.20 -9.32 -13.78
CA VAL A 161 2.96 -8.10 -14.05
C VAL A 161 4.35 -8.29 -13.51
N LYS A 162 5.35 -8.18 -14.38
CA LYS A 162 6.75 -8.28 -14.00
C LYS A 162 7.36 -6.89 -13.99
N ARG A 163 8.08 -6.56 -12.91
CA ARG A 163 8.71 -5.26 -12.69
C ARG A 163 10.19 -5.44 -12.40
N PHE A 164 10.99 -4.48 -12.84
CA PHE A 164 12.36 -4.29 -12.42
C PHE A 164 12.66 -2.79 -12.35
N GLY A 165 12.50 -2.21 -11.17
CA GLY A 165 12.53 -0.76 -11.00
C GLY A 165 11.43 -0.08 -11.81
N TYR A 166 11.80 0.74 -12.79
CA TYR A 166 10.85 1.43 -13.67
C TYR A 166 10.45 0.63 -14.92
N SER A 167 11.05 -0.54 -15.14
CA SER A 167 10.67 -1.42 -16.25
C SER A 167 9.46 -2.26 -15.87
N VAL A 168 8.45 -2.31 -16.75
CA VAL A 168 7.20 -3.06 -16.53
C VAL A 168 6.86 -3.89 -17.76
N GLU A 169 6.65 -5.19 -17.55
CA GLU A 169 6.07 -6.11 -18.53
C GLU A 169 4.68 -6.54 -18.01
N ASN A 170 3.62 -6.19 -18.74
CA ASN A 170 2.24 -6.52 -18.38
C ASN A 170 1.74 -7.71 -19.21
N PHE A 171 1.37 -8.80 -18.54
CA PHE A 171 0.84 -10.03 -19.15
C PHE A 171 -0.67 -10.18 -18.95
N LEU A 172 -1.35 -9.19 -18.35
CA LEU A 172 -2.79 -9.22 -18.18
C LEU A 172 -3.50 -9.15 -19.53
N THR A 173 -4.70 -9.73 -19.58
CA THR A 173 -5.60 -9.51 -20.71
C THR A 173 -6.07 -8.06 -20.73
N GLN A 174 -6.62 -7.60 -21.87
CA GLN A 174 -7.24 -6.27 -22.01
C GLN A 174 -8.38 -5.99 -21.01
N THR A 175 -8.85 -7.00 -20.28
CA THR A 175 -9.91 -6.89 -19.26
C THR A 175 -9.38 -7.08 -17.83
N ASN A 176 -8.07 -6.86 -17.61
CA ASN A 176 -7.40 -6.98 -16.30
C ASN A 176 -7.56 -8.37 -15.64
N LYS A 177 -7.52 -9.43 -16.45
CA LYS A 177 -7.57 -10.82 -15.97
C LYS A 177 -6.26 -11.54 -16.16
N CYS A 178 -5.98 -12.48 -15.26
CA CYS A 178 -4.87 -13.43 -15.39
C CYS A 178 -5.01 -14.26 -16.68
N PRO A 179 -4.00 -14.31 -17.55
CA PRO A 179 -4.05 -15.11 -18.79
C PRO A 179 -4.00 -16.63 -18.52
N GLY A 180 -3.67 -17.05 -17.30
CA GLY A 180 -3.57 -18.46 -16.93
C GLY A 180 -4.89 -19.07 -16.45
N CYS A 181 -5.63 -18.37 -15.58
CA CYS A 181 -6.84 -18.90 -14.96
C CYS A 181 -8.08 -17.99 -15.12
N GLY A 182 -7.93 -16.83 -15.77
CA GLY A 182 -9.04 -15.90 -15.99
C GLY A 182 -9.51 -15.12 -14.76
N SER A 183 -8.89 -15.32 -13.58
CA SER A 183 -9.23 -14.55 -12.38
C SER A 183 -8.99 -13.05 -12.60
N PRO A 184 -9.90 -12.16 -12.16
CA PRO A 184 -9.70 -10.73 -12.23
C PRO A 184 -8.58 -10.30 -11.27
N LEU A 185 -7.83 -9.28 -11.66
CA LEU A 185 -6.81 -8.67 -10.81
C LEU A 185 -7.32 -7.31 -10.31
N PHE A 186 -7.12 -7.04 -9.03
CA PHE A 186 -7.34 -5.72 -8.46
C PHE A 186 -6.26 -4.75 -8.99
N GLY A 187 -6.70 -3.63 -9.56
CA GLY A 187 -5.83 -2.55 -10.02
C GLY A 187 -6.27 -1.96 -11.35
N ILE A 188 -5.64 -0.84 -11.72
CA ILE A 188 -5.72 -0.21 -13.04
C ILE A 188 -4.37 -0.46 -13.72
N TYR A 189 -4.39 -0.99 -14.94
CA TYR A 189 -3.22 -1.51 -15.66
C TYR A 189 -3.24 -1.13 -17.14
#